data_AF-A0AAV9UEJ0-F1
#
_entry.id   AF-A0AAV9UEJ0-F1
#
_cell.length_a   1.000
_cell.length_b   1.000
_cell.length_c   1.000
_cell.angle_alpha   90.00
_cell.angle_beta   90.00
_cell.angle_gamma   90.00
#
_symmetry.space_group_name_H-M   'P 1'
#
loop_
_entity.id
_entity.type
_entity.pdbx_description
1 polymer ?
#
loop_
_entity_poly.entity_id
_entity_poly.type
_entity_poly.pdbx_seq_one_letter_code
_entity_poly.pdbx_strand_id
1 'polypeptide(L)'
;MSIFTSPSGLFSTRRDDSDVELSLPLYSSAENRSSGFLAATSSNLPTSRSASPRPSEGRIPRPSTPPTSFSPPPRLSVLRRGCRLSWQTVLIVVLLLYIFYTFLRPSTAFTDASDVVVAEYEGGPPKKDITHLIMVAGHAIWMGGATLGDDEKEWTLLPYQHGLAKTFKQHIEAGVKLAREDEGSLLVFTGGETRRFAGPSSEAQSYWSLAYLSKLIEPNSSVFNRSTTEEFARDSYENLLFSICRFHEYTSNYPSKITVVGFEFKRERFETVHRHAIRYPLEQFTYIGLDNTDDQEQLTRFRKGEKEGALAQFRADPHGCVDAQLVSKKKERNPFRTRHGYEVTAHELRGLMRWCTRSESLEDGKPQFYPGTLPWSKAL
;
A
#
# COMPACT_ATOMS: atom_id res chain seq x y z
N MET A 1 72.86 40.36 -1.38
CA MET A 1 73.39 40.34 -2.76
C MET A 1 72.21 40.14 -3.70
N SER A 2 71.94 41.19 -4.47
CA SER A 2 71.11 41.37 -5.68
C SER A 2 70.94 40.16 -6.62
N ILE A 3 69.98 40.01 -7.56
CA ILE A 3 68.79 40.73 -8.08
C ILE A 3 68.10 39.75 -9.08
N PHE A 4 66.77 39.86 -9.23
CA PHE A 4 65.82 39.45 -10.31
C PHE A 4 66.29 38.73 -11.60
N THR A 5 65.43 37.83 -12.12
CA THR A 5 64.57 38.05 -13.33
C THR A 5 63.66 36.85 -13.68
N SER A 6 62.43 37.11 -14.10
CA SER A 6 61.54 36.25 -14.93
C SER A 6 61.36 36.95 -16.30
N PRO A 7 60.84 36.31 -17.39
CA PRO A 7 59.36 36.26 -17.59
C PRO A 7 58.75 35.17 -18.54
N SER A 8 57.44 34.90 -18.33
CA SER A 8 56.30 34.74 -19.29
C SER A 8 56.23 33.73 -20.48
N GLY A 9 55.06 33.07 -20.59
CA GLY A 9 54.36 32.65 -21.84
C GLY A 9 53.55 31.33 -21.74
N LEU A 10 52.25 31.30 -21.35
CA LEU A 10 50.98 31.38 -22.13
C LEU A 10 50.53 30.13 -22.93
N PHE A 11 49.37 29.53 -22.54
CA PHE A 11 48.23 28.94 -23.31
C PHE A 11 47.51 27.89 -22.41
N SER A 12 46.41 28.22 -21.71
CA SER A 12 44.99 28.17 -22.12
C SER A 12 44.52 26.84 -22.73
N THR A 13 43.71 26.06 -21.98
CA THR A 13 42.29 25.77 -22.30
C THR A 13 41.66 24.85 -21.24
N ARG A 14 40.63 25.39 -20.58
CA ARG A 14 39.30 24.78 -20.33
C ARG A 14 39.23 23.24 -20.30
N ARG A 15 38.96 22.67 -19.13
CA ARG A 15 38.17 21.43 -19.03
C ARG A 15 36.95 21.75 -18.20
N ASP A 16 35.81 21.69 -18.88
CA ASP A 16 34.49 21.91 -18.33
C ASP A 16 34.20 20.92 -17.22
N ASP A 17 33.75 21.48 -16.09
CA ASP A 17 32.86 20.82 -15.15
C ASP A 17 31.62 20.33 -15.92
N SER A 18 31.36 19.03 -15.87
CA SER A 18 30.07 18.47 -16.26
C SER A 18 29.59 17.59 -15.11
N ASP A 19 28.52 18.09 -14.49
CA ASP A 19 27.69 17.43 -13.51
C ASP A 19 27.29 16.03 -13.99
N VAL A 20 27.64 15.01 -13.20
CA VAL A 20 27.06 13.67 -13.37
C VAL A 20 25.65 13.72 -12.78
N GLU A 21 24.73 14.15 -13.63
CA GLU A 21 23.29 14.04 -13.43
C GLU A 21 22.94 12.55 -13.25
N LEU A 22 22.50 12.19 -12.04
CA LEU A 22 22.01 10.84 -11.72
C LEU A 22 20.58 10.68 -12.23
N SER A 23 20.42 10.79 -13.55
CA SER A 23 19.18 10.52 -14.27
C SER A 23 19.25 9.11 -14.87
N LEU A 24 18.31 8.26 -14.44
CA LEU A 24 18.17 6.87 -14.89
C LEU A 24 17.90 6.82 -16.40
N PRO A 25 18.62 6.01 -17.20
CA PRO A 25 18.20 5.76 -18.57
C PRO A 25 17.01 4.79 -18.57
N LEU A 26 15.90 5.27 -19.13
CA LEU A 26 14.76 4.47 -19.58
C LEU A 26 15.24 3.43 -20.59
N TYR A 27 15.20 2.14 -20.21
CA TYR A 27 15.48 1.06 -21.16
C TYR A 27 14.19 0.68 -21.90
N SER A 28 14.17 1.04 -23.18
CA SER A 28 13.21 0.62 -24.20
C SER A 28 13.37 -0.88 -24.47
N SER A 29 12.33 -1.68 -24.20
CA SER A 29 12.30 -3.10 -24.54
C SER A 29 11.82 -3.30 -25.98
N ALA A 30 12.76 -3.52 -26.91
CA ALA A 30 12.49 -4.20 -28.16
C ALA A 30 13.47 -5.38 -28.28
N GLU A 31 12.90 -6.54 -28.63
CA GLU A 31 13.58 -7.77 -29.06
C GLU A 31 14.39 -8.53 -27.99
N ASN A 32 13.91 -9.69 -27.52
CA ASN A 32 14.06 -10.94 -28.26
C ASN A 32 13.27 -12.10 -27.61
N ARG A 33 12.77 -12.99 -28.45
CA ARG A 33 12.02 -14.21 -28.11
C ARG A 33 12.97 -15.39 -27.88
N SER A 34 12.62 -16.28 -26.96
CA SER A 34 12.69 -17.76 -27.10
C SER A 34 12.15 -18.40 -25.81
N SER A 35 10.86 -18.75 -25.71
CA SER A 35 10.24 -20.06 -26.00
C SER A 35 11.03 -21.30 -25.53
N GLY A 36 10.49 -21.95 -24.49
CA GLY A 36 10.90 -23.29 -24.03
C GLY A 36 10.01 -23.81 -22.89
N PHE A 37 8.70 -23.96 -23.12
CA PHE A 37 7.80 -24.66 -22.19
C PHE A 37 7.42 -26.02 -22.79
N LEU A 38 7.69 -27.07 -22.01
CA LEU A 38 7.40 -28.47 -22.34
C LEU A 38 5.89 -28.75 -22.29
N ALA A 39 5.46 -29.54 -23.27
CA ALA A 39 4.09 -29.89 -23.56
C ALA A 39 3.43 -30.75 -22.47
N ALA A 40 2.19 -30.40 -22.12
CA ALA A 40 1.26 -31.27 -21.41
C ALA A 40 0.54 -32.18 -22.41
N THR A 41 0.51 -33.47 -22.09
CA THR A 41 -0.15 -34.53 -22.84
C THR A 41 -1.66 -34.52 -22.64
N SER A 42 -2.36 -34.75 -23.75
CA SER A 42 -3.80 -34.94 -23.90
C SER A 42 -4.34 -36.15 -23.12
N SER A 43 -5.53 -36.03 -22.53
CA SER A 43 -6.62 -36.99 -22.76
C SER A 43 -7.90 -36.64 -21.98
N ASN A 44 -9.03 -36.95 -22.64
CA ASN A 44 -10.38 -37.21 -22.10
C ASN A 44 -11.36 -36.03 -21.92
N LEU A 45 -12.03 -35.70 -23.03
CA LEU A 45 -13.41 -35.19 -23.04
C LEU A 45 -14.40 -36.31 -22.69
N PRO A 46 -15.42 -36.05 -21.85
CA PRO A 46 -16.68 -36.79 -21.85
C PRO A 46 -17.82 -36.01 -22.52
N THR A 47 -18.73 -36.81 -23.05
CA THR A 47 -19.84 -36.57 -23.97
C THR A 47 -21.06 -35.83 -23.42
N SER A 48 -21.90 -35.42 -24.39
CA SER A 48 -23.17 -34.70 -24.38
C SER A 48 -24.15 -34.98 -23.23
N ARG A 49 -24.71 -33.91 -22.65
CA ARG A 49 -25.90 -33.95 -21.79
C ARG A 49 -27.19 -34.09 -22.60
N SER A 50 -28.03 -35.00 -22.13
CA SER A 50 -29.40 -35.31 -22.55
C SER A 50 -30.35 -34.11 -22.50
N ALA A 51 -31.24 -34.02 -23.49
CA ALA A 51 -32.37 -33.10 -23.55
C ALA A 51 -33.53 -33.58 -22.66
N SER A 52 -34.16 -32.65 -21.93
CA SER A 52 -35.41 -32.88 -21.20
C SER A 52 -36.63 -32.49 -22.06
N PRO A 53 -37.77 -33.20 -21.99
CA PRO A 53 -38.93 -32.94 -22.82
C PRO A 53 -39.82 -31.81 -22.27
N ARG A 54 -40.41 -31.05 -23.20
CA ARG A 54 -41.34 -29.93 -22.98
C ARG A 54 -42.79 -30.47 -22.86
N PRO A 55 -43.64 -29.98 -21.94
CA PRO A 55 -45.03 -30.45 -21.83
C PRO A 55 -45.95 -29.78 -22.87
N SER A 56 -47.03 -30.49 -23.23
CA SER A 56 -48.00 -30.18 -24.28
C SER A 56 -48.98 -29.05 -23.93
N GLU A 57 -49.23 -28.16 -24.90
CA GLU A 57 -50.26 -27.11 -24.85
C GLU A 57 -51.68 -27.69 -24.91
N GLY A 58 -52.46 -27.47 -23.86
CA GLY A 58 -53.90 -27.78 -23.81
C GLY A 58 -54.74 -26.64 -24.37
N ARG A 59 -55.50 -26.90 -25.44
CA ARG A 59 -56.46 -26.00 -26.08
C ARG A 59 -57.81 -26.05 -25.33
N ILE A 60 -58.26 -24.92 -24.77
CA ILE A 60 -59.61 -24.80 -24.15
C ILE A 60 -60.60 -24.22 -25.17
N PRO A 61 -61.80 -24.81 -25.37
CA PRO A 61 -62.83 -24.28 -26.27
C PRO A 61 -63.66 -23.16 -25.64
N ARG A 62 -64.09 -22.22 -26.51
CA ARG A 62 -65.00 -21.10 -26.24
C ARG A 62 -66.46 -21.58 -26.10
N PRO A 63 -67.25 -21.10 -25.13
CA PRO A 63 -68.70 -21.27 -25.16
C PRO A 63 -69.35 -20.19 -26.06
N SER A 64 -70.23 -20.63 -26.94
CA SER A 64 -71.14 -19.82 -27.75
C SER A 64 -72.51 -19.75 -27.08
N THR A 65 -72.96 -18.57 -26.65
CA THR A 65 -74.39 -18.24 -26.42
C THR A 65 -74.65 -16.75 -26.61
N PRO A 66 -75.78 -16.34 -27.22
CA PRO A 66 -76.07 -14.95 -27.57
C PRO A 66 -76.73 -14.17 -26.42
N PRO A 67 -76.52 -12.85 -26.28
CA PRO A 67 -77.21 -12.06 -25.26
C PRO A 67 -78.58 -11.59 -25.77
N THR A 68 -79.62 -11.89 -24.99
CA THR A 68 -80.96 -11.34 -25.10
C THR A 68 -81.01 -9.87 -24.66
N SER A 69 -81.84 -9.11 -25.37
CA SER A 69 -82.13 -7.68 -25.20
C SER A 69 -82.55 -7.30 -23.78
N PHE A 70 -81.90 -6.27 -23.23
CA PHE A 70 -82.40 -5.51 -22.08
C PHE A 70 -82.47 -4.03 -22.44
N SER A 71 -83.65 -3.45 -22.29
CA SER A 71 -83.98 -2.04 -22.54
C SER A 71 -83.35 -1.11 -21.48
N PRO A 72 -82.99 0.14 -21.82
CA PRO A 72 -82.33 1.05 -20.89
C PRO A 72 -83.34 1.83 -20.00
N PRO A 73 -83.01 2.14 -18.74
CA PRO A 73 -83.73 3.13 -17.93
C PRO A 73 -83.19 4.56 -18.19
N PRO A 74 -83.88 5.62 -17.73
CA PRO A 74 -83.83 6.94 -18.35
C PRO A 74 -82.58 7.75 -18.00
N ARG A 75 -82.22 8.64 -18.91
CA ARG A 75 -81.07 9.55 -18.85
C ARG A 75 -81.20 10.53 -17.67
N LEU A 76 -80.27 10.43 -16.72
CA LEU A 76 -79.92 11.53 -15.81
C LEU A 76 -78.90 12.43 -16.52
N SER A 77 -79.32 13.66 -16.84
CA SER A 77 -78.45 14.72 -17.34
C SER A 77 -77.52 15.21 -16.24
N VAL A 78 -76.33 14.60 -16.11
CA VAL A 78 -75.25 15.18 -15.32
C VAL A 78 -74.53 16.21 -16.17
N LEU A 79 -74.70 17.49 -15.81
CA LEU A 79 -73.97 18.61 -16.34
C LEU A 79 -72.48 18.44 -16.01
N ARG A 80 -71.71 17.74 -16.84
CA ARG A 80 -70.24 17.72 -16.75
C ARG A 80 -69.74 19.09 -17.19
N ARG A 81 -69.57 20.01 -16.24
CA ARG A 81 -68.65 21.14 -16.41
C ARG A 81 -67.25 20.56 -16.57
N GLY A 82 -66.84 20.33 -17.82
CA GLY A 82 -65.49 19.90 -18.15
C GLY A 82 -64.52 21.01 -17.79
N CYS A 83 -63.86 20.89 -16.64
CA CYS A 83 -62.65 21.64 -16.37
C CYS A 83 -61.57 21.08 -17.30
N ARG A 84 -61.47 21.63 -18.52
CA ARG A 84 -60.40 21.29 -19.45
C ARG A 84 -59.13 21.95 -18.94
N LEU A 85 -58.41 21.29 -18.04
CA LEU A 85 -57.06 21.68 -17.70
C LEU A 85 -56.24 21.60 -18.99
N SER A 86 -55.71 22.74 -19.43
CA SER A 86 -54.79 22.78 -20.56
C SER A 86 -53.61 21.86 -20.27
N TRP A 87 -53.10 21.14 -21.28
CA TRP A 87 -51.88 20.33 -21.15
C TRP A 87 -50.71 21.14 -20.57
N GLN A 88 -50.67 22.45 -20.85
CA GLN A 88 -49.70 23.38 -20.26
C GLN A 88 -49.86 23.51 -18.75
N THR A 89 -51.09 23.56 -18.24
CA THR A 89 -51.38 23.58 -16.80
C THR A 89 -50.95 22.29 -16.12
N VAL A 90 -51.16 21.14 -16.78
CA VAL A 90 -50.69 19.84 -16.27
C VAL A 90 -49.16 19.80 -16.20
N LEU A 91 -48.47 20.26 -17.26
CA LEU A 91 -47.00 20.34 -17.27
C LEU A 91 -46.45 21.25 -16.19
N ILE A 92 -47.07 22.42 -15.97
CA ILE A 92 -46.66 23.35 -14.92
C ILE A 92 -46.84 22.72 -13.55
N VAL A 93 -47.96 22.03 -13.30
CA VAL A 93 -48.19 21.33 -12.03
C VAL A 93 -47.18 20.21 -11.82
N VAL A 94 -46.87 19.42 -12.85
CA VAL A 94 -45.84 18.36 -12.77
C VAL A 94 -44.45 18.95 -12.50
N LEU A 95 -44.09 20.06 -13.15
CA LEU A 95 -42.81 20.73 -12.94
C LEU A 95 -42.72 21.31 -11.52
N LEU A 96 -43.79 21.93 -11.03
CA LEU A 96 -43.85 22.46 -9.67
C LEU A 96 -43.79 21.35 -8.63
N LEU A 97 -44.47 20.22 -8.86
CA LEU A 97 -44.37 19.04 -8.00
C LEU A 97 -42.96 18.42 -8.03
N TYR A 98 -42.29 18.41 -9.19
CA TYR A 98 -40.92 17.94 -9.31
C TYR A 98 -39.94 18.87 -8.58
N ILE A 99 -40.07 20.19 -8.76
CA ILE A 99 -39.25 21.18 -8.06
C ILE A 99 -39.50 21.08 -6.56
N PHE A 100 -40.76 21.04 -6.13
CA PHE A 100 -41.13 20.86 -4.73
C PHE A 100 -40.60 19.53 -4.17
N TYR A 101 -40.66 18.44 -4.94
CA TYR A 101 -40.02 17.17 -4.59
C TYR A 101 -38.51 17.31 -4.46
N THR A 102 -37.82 18.07 -5.31
CA THR A 102 -36.37 18.30 -5.18
C THR A 102 -35.99 19.21 -4.02
N PHE A 103 -36.86 20.15 -3.62
CA PHE A 103 -36.65 21.03 -2.46
C PHE A 103 -37.05 20.38 -1.13
N LEU A 104 -38.05 19.50 -1.14
CA LEU A 104 -38.49 18.72 0.03
C LEU A 104 -37.77 17.39 0.18
N ARG A 105 -37.12 16.87 -0.87
CA ARG A 105 -36.13 15.82 -0.70
C ARG A 105 -35.13 16.43 0.27
N PRO A 106 -35.02 15.91 1.50
CA PRO A 106 -33.91 16.31 2.35
C PRO A 106 -32.71 16.15 1.45
N SER A 107 -31.83 17.16 1.37
CA SER A 107 -30.48 16.88 0.91
C SER A 107 -30.11 15.64 1.69
N THR A 108 -30.01 14.50 1.01
CA THR A 108 -29.23 13.41 1.54
C THR A 108 -27.83 13.99 1.47
N ALA A 109 -27.53 14.90 2.42
CA ALA A 109 -26.32 14.82 3.18
C ALA A 109 -26.20 13.33 3.38
N PHE A 110 -25.29 12.76 2.60
CA PHE A 110 -24.77 11.46 2.85
C PHE A 110 -24.34 11.58 4.31
N THR A 111 -25.25 11.25 5.22
CA THR A 111 -24.89 11.02 6.60
C THR A 111 -23.91 9.90 6.41
N ASP A 112 -22.64 10.23 6.60
CA ASP A 112 -21.55 9.29 6.76
C ASP A 112 -21.79 8.51 8.06
N ALA A 113 -22.99 7.93 8.19
CA ALA A 113 -23.14 6.58 8.66
C ALA A 113 -22.58 5.71 7.53
N SER A 114 -21.26 5.79 7.34
CA SER A 114 -20.54 4.57 7.11
C SER A 114 -21.03 3.67 8.25
N ASP A 115 -21.86 2.69 7.91
CA ASP A 115 -21.83 1.45 8.64
C ASP A 115 -20.34 1.15 8.75
N VAL A 116 -19.79 1.41 9.94
CA VAL A 116 -18.48 0.92 10.29
C VAL A 116 -18.77 -0.57 10.33
N VAL A 117 -18.65 -1.21 9.16
CA VAL A 117 -18.26 -2.59 9.08
C VAL A 117 -16.89 -2.56 9.73
N VAL A 118 -16.91 -2.58 11.07
CA VAL A 118 -15.85 -3.18 11.85
C VAL A 118 -15.83 -4.54 11.23
N ALA A 119 -14.87 -4.79 10.33
CA ALA A 119 -14.67 -6.12 9.83
C ALA A 119 -14.49 -6.94 11.09
N GLU A 120 -15.52 -7.70 11.44
CA GLU A 120 -15.42 -8.68 12.50
C GLU A 120 -14.24 -9.53 12.06
N TYR A 121 -13.12 -9.40 12.74
CA TYR A 121 -11.89 -10.04 12.32
C TYR A 121 -12.15 -11.53 12.44
N GLU A 122 -12.45 -12.19 11.32
CA GLU A 122 -12.61 -13.63 11.22
C GLU A 122 -11.22 -14.28 11.41
N GLY A 123 -10.71 -14.23 12.64
CA GLY A 123 -9.41 -14.74 12.99
C GLY A 123 -9.36 -15.25 14.43
N GLY A 124 -8.23 -15.87 14.78
CA GLY A 124 -7.99 -16.35 16.14
C GLY A 124 -8.00 -15.22 17.18
N PRO A 125 -8.04 -15.55 18.48
CA PRO A 125 -8.05 -14.54 19.53
C PRO A 125 -6.81 -13.63 19.42
N PRO A 126 -6.96 -12.30 19.62
CA PRO A 126 -5.86 -11.36 19.50
C PRO A 126 -4.80 -11.62 20.57
N LYS A 127 -3.53 -11.42 20.20
CA LYS A 127 -2.37 -11.56 21.09
C LYS A 127 -2.22 -10.32 21.99
N LYS A 128 -3.10 -10.17 22.98
CA LYS A 128 -3.18 -8.97 23.84
C LYS A 128 -1.93 -8.71 24.68
N ASP A 129 -1.15 -9.73 24.99
CA ASP A 129 0.07 -9.61 25.79
C ASP A 129 1.25 -9.03 25.00
N ILE A 130 1.11 -8.92 23.66
CA ILE A 130 2.11 -8.32 22.80
C ILE A 130 1.89 -6.82 22.72
N THR A 131 2.91 -6.05 23.09
CA THR A 131 2.87 -4.58 23.13
C THR A 131 4.03 -3.92 22.38
N HIS A 132 5.06 -4.69 22.00
CA HIS A 132 6.27 -4.19 21.36
C HIS A 132 6.36 -4.63 19.90
N LEU A 133 6.37 -3.69 18.96
CA LEU A 133 6.65 -3.96 17.55
C LEU A 133 8.15 -3.98 17.31
N ILE A 134 8.70 -5.10 16.83
CA ILE A 134 10.05 -5.18 16.27
C ILE A 134 9.91 -5.26 14.75
N MET A 135 10.28 -4.19 14.06
CA MET A 135 10.17 -4.07 12.61
C MET A 135 11.55 -4.28 11.96
N VAL A 136 11.65 -5.19 10.99
CA VAL A 136 12.85 -5.35 10.15
C VAL A 136 12.53 -4.87 8.73
N ALA A 137 13.19 -3.79 8.30
CA ALA A 137 12.95 -3.20 6.99
C ALA A 137 13.63 -4.01 5.87
N GLY A 138 12.83 -4.47 4.91
CA GLY A 138 13.27 -5.12 3.69
C GLY A 138 14.03 -4.16 2.78
N HIS A 139 15.12 -4.65 2.19
CA HIS A 139 15.96 -3.88 1.28
C HIS A 139 16.38 -4.64 0.02
N ALA A 140 16.23 -5.96 0.00
CA ALA A 140 16.50 -6.83 -1.13
C ALA A 140 15.59 -8.07 -1.04
N ILE A 141 15.58 -8.89 -2.07
CA ILE A 141 14.78 -10.12 -2.09
C ILE A 141 15.73 -11.31 -2.16
N TRP A 142 15.72 -12.15 -1.14
CA TRP A 142 16.42 -13.43 -1.17
C TRP A 142 15.61 -14.46 -1.95
N MET A 143 16.24 -15.13 -2.91
CA MET A 143 15.63 -16.06 -3.87
C MET A 143 15.83 -17.54 -3.50
N GLY A 144 16.53 -17.81 -2.39
CA GLY A 144 16.93 -19.17 -2.03
C GLY A 144 18.36 -19.48 -2.45
N GLY A 145 19.00 -20.38 -1.70
CA GLY A 145 20.29 -20.96 -2.08
C GLY A 145 20.99 -21.68 -0.94
N ALA A 146 22.12 -22.31 -1.26
CA ALA A 146 22.83 -23.23 -0.37
C ALA A 146 23.59 -22.51 0.77
N THR A 147 23.90 -21.23 0.59
CA THR A 147 24.64 -20.41 1.54
C THR A 147 23.73 -19.61 2.47
N LEU A 148 22.42 -19.73 2.32
CA LEU A 148 21.42 -19.11 3.20
C LEU A 148 21.65 -17.60 3.36
N GLY A 149 21.85 -16.93 2.23
CA GLY A 149 22.00 -15.49 2.11
C GLY A 149 23.43 -14.96 2.16
N ASP A 150 24.46 -15.81 2.30
CA ASP A 150 25.85 -15.33 2.31
C ASP A 150 26.39 -15.03 0.90
N ASP A 151 25.95 -15.76 -0.13
CA ASP A 151 26.27 -15.49 -1.53
C ASP A 151 25.27 -14.49 -2.13
N GLU A 152 25.79 -13.39 -2.69
CA GLU A 152 25.02 -12.35 -3.36
C GLU A 152 24.16 -12.86 -4.51
N LYS A 153 24.57 -13.96 -5.16
CA LYS A 153 23.80 -14.58 -6.26
C LYS A 153 22.46 -15.14 -5.80
N GLU A 154 22.29 -15.37 -4.50
CA GLU A 154 21.01 -15.76 -3.90
C GLU A 154 20.07 -14.57 -3.72
N TRP A 155 20.51 -13.34 -4.01
CA TRP A 155 19.73 -12.12 -3.83
C TRP A 155 19.41 -11.44 -5.16
N THR A 156 18.19 -10.93 -5.26
CA THR A 156 17.79 -10.02 -6.33
C THR A 156 18.15 -8.60 -5.93
N LEU A 157 19.26 -8.08 -6.46
CA LEU A 157 19.87 -6.80 -6.08
C LEU A 157 19.67 -5.71 -7.13
N LEU A 158 19.58 -4.45 -6.66
CA LEU A 158 19.80 -3.29 -7.52
C LEU A 158 21.31 -3.02 -7.68
N PRO A 159 21.76 -2.29 -8.70
CA PRO A 159 23.18 -2.09 -8.97
C PRO A 159 23.98 -1.53 -7.78
N TYR A 160 23.38 -0.64 -6.98
CA TYR A 160 24.04 -0.07 -5.80
C TYR A 160 24.05 -1.01 -4.59
N GLN A 161 23.40 -2.18 -4.66
CA GLN A 161 23.22 -3.10 -3.52
C GLN A 161 24.19 -4.27 -3.52
N HIS A 162 25.06 -4.37 -4.52
CA HIS A 162 26.15 -5.35 -4.52
C HIS A 162 27.11 -5.07 -3.35
N GLY A 163 27.63 -6.13 -2.75
CA GLY A 163 28.40 -6.14 -1.51
C GLY A 163 27.57 -6.15 -0.21
N LEU A 164 26.24 -6.21 -0.26
CA LEU A 164 25.36 -6.02 0.92
C LEU A 164 24.67 -7.29 1.43
N ALA A 165 24.84 -8.44 0.79
CA ALA A 165 24.17 -9.70 1.18
C ALA A 165 24.29 -10.02 2.68
N LYS A 166 25.52 -9.95 3.20
CA LYS A 166 25.84 -10.11 4.63
C LYS A 166 25.07 -9.13 5.52
N THR A 167 24.97 -7.87 5.13
CA THR A 167 24.27 -6.85 5.93
C THR A 167 22.75 -7.10 5.95
N PHE A 168 22.14 -7.53 4.84
CA PHE A 168 20.72 -7.91 4.82
C PHE A 168 20.46 -9.07 5.78
N LYS A 169 21.32 -10.10 5.77
CA LYS A 169 21.24 -11.23 6.71
C LYS A 169 21.41 -10.78 8.17
N GLN A 170 22.35 -9.88 8.45
CA GLN A 170 22.53 -9.31 9.78
C GLN A 170 21.29 -8.55 10.30
N HIS A 171 20.54 -7.87 9.41
CA HIS A 171 19.26 -7.24 9.79
C HIS A 171 18.24 -8.29 10.26
N ILE A 172 18.16 -9.41 9.53
CA ILE A 172 17.28 -10.53 9.87
C ILE A 172 17.69 -11.14 11.23
N GLU A 173 18.98 -11.45 11.40
CA GLU A 173 19.52 -12.02 12.64
C GLU A 173 19.27 -11.11 13.85
N ALA A 174 19.47 -9.80 13.71
CA ALA A 174 19.24 -8.83 14.78
C ALA A 174 17.75 -8.74 15.15
N GLY A 175 16.84 -8.72 14.18
CA GLY A 175 15.40 -8.72 14.43
C GLY A 175 14.94 -9.97 15.17
N VAL A 176 15.40 -11.15 14.73
CA VAL A 176 15.08 -12.44 15.38
C VAL A 176 15.66 -12.49 16.80
N LYS A 177 16.89 -12.02 17.00
CA LYS A 177 17.51 -11.95 18.32
C LYS A 177 16.69 -11.11 19.29
N LEU A 178 16.31 -9.88 18.89
CA LEU A 178 15.49 -8.99 19.71
C LEU A 178 14.15 -9.64 20.06
N ALA A 179 13.50 -10.31 19.11
CA ALA A 179 12.22 -10.97 19.34
C ALA A 179 12.31 -12.19 20.27
N ARG A 180 13.47 -12.84 20.32
CA ARG A 180 13.77 -13.94 21.26
C ARG A 180 14.03 -13.42 22.67
N GLU A 181 14.61 -12.23 22.80
CA GLU A 181 14.90 -11.59 24.09
C GLU A 181 13.67 -10.92 24.72
N ASP A 182 12.61 -10.69 23.94
CA ASP A 182 11.37 -10.05 24.40
C ASP A 182 10.13 -10.86 24.00
N GLU A 183 9.56 -11.59 24.96
CA GLU A 183 8.33 -12.37 24.77
C GLU A 183 7.07 -11.51 24.54
N GLY A 184 7.09 -10.23 24.91
CA GLY A 184 6.02 -9.26 24.67
C GLY A 184 6.08 -8.59 23.30
N SER A 185 6.94 -9.08 22.40
CA SER A 185 7.16 -8.48 21.09
C SER A 185 6.52 -9.25 19.93
N LEU A 186 6.23 -8.55 18.83
CA LEU A 186 5.89 -9.12 17.53
C LEU A 186 6.97 -8.71 16.53
N LEU A 187 7.62 -9.69 15.92
CA LEU A 187 8.57 -9.50 14.84
C LEU A 187 7.81 -9.35 13.50
N VAL A 188 7.95 -8.20 12.87
CA VAL A 188 7.37 -7.90 11.56
C VAL A 188 8.49 -7.63 10.57
N PHE A 189 8.67 -8.53 9.60
CA PHE A 189 9.44 -8.23 8.40
C PHE A 189 8.56 -7.40 7.46
N THR A 190 9.02 -6.24 6.97
CA THR A 190 8.21 -5.35 6.13
C THR A 190 8.90 -4.99 4.82
N GLY A 191 8.13 -4.98 3.74
CA GLY A 191 8.58 -4.59 2.40
C GLY A 191 7.86 -5.41 1.34
N GLY A 192 7.23 -4.73 0.39
CA GLY A 192 6.36 -5.37 -0.59
C GLY A 192 7.05 -5.87 -1.86
N GLU A 193 6.22 -6.28 -2.81
CA GLU A 193 6.63 -6.76 -4.14
C GLU A 193 7.06 -5.60 -5.06
N THR A 194 8.15 -4.92 -4.70
CA THR A 194 8.51 -3.63 -5.32
C THR A 194 9.25 -3.75 -6.65
N ARG A 195 9.60 -4.96 -7.10
CA ARG A 195 10.52 -5.19 -8.24
C ARG A 195 9.92 -6.11 -9.28
N ARG A 196 9.65 -5.57 -10.48
CA ARG A 196 9.08 -6.35 -11.60
C ARG A 196 9.95 -7.57 -11.97
N PHE A 197 11.28 -7.41 -11.93
CA PHE A 197 12.22 -8.46 -12.31
C PHE A 197 12.39 -9.56 -11.24
N ALA A 198 11.84 -9.38 -10.03
CA ALA A 198 11.86 -10.38 -8.96
C ALA A 198 10.61 -11.28 -8.93
N GLY A 199 9.64 -11.03 -9.81
CA GLY A 199 8.32 -11.65 -9.73
C GLY A 199 7.51 -11.16 -8.51
N PRO A 200 6.38 -11.81 -8.19
CA PRO A 200 5.53 -11.46 -7.05
C PRO A 200 6.14 -11.95 -5.72
N SER A 201 7.40 -11.55 -5.49
CA SER A 201 8.17 -11.86 -4.29
C SER A 201 8.32 -10.58 -3.48
N SER A 202 7.83 -10.57 -2.25
CA SER A 202 7.99 -9.44 -1.35
C SER A 202 9.33 -9.52 -0.60
N GLU A 203 9.89 -8.35 -0.28
CA GLU A 203 11.10 -8.29 0.55
C GLU A 203 10.84 -8.93 1.93
N ALA A 204 9.67 -8.67 2.52
CA ALA A 204 9.24 -9.23 3.80
C ALA A 204 9.18 -10.76 3.81
N GLN A 205 8.51 -11.37 2.82
CA GLN A 205 8.39 -12.83 2.75
C GLN A 205 9.75 -13.49 2.53
N SER A 206 10.62 -12.87 1.72
CA SER A 206 11.98 -13.40 1.50
C SER A 206 12.81 -13.40 2.78
N TYR A 207 12.69 -12.35 3.61
CA TYR A 207 13.42 -12.24 4.88
C TYR A 207 12.91 -13.27 5.90
N TRP A 208 11.58 -13.41 6.05
CA TRP A 208 11.01 -14.43 6.93
C TRP A 208 11.40 -15.85 6.48
N SER A 209 11.40 -16.10 5.17
CA SER A 209 11.78 -17.40 4.60
C SER A 209 13.26 -17.72 4.85
N LEU A 210 14.16 -16.75 4.68
CA LEU A 210 15.57 -16.91 5.03
C LEU A 210 15.73 -17.22 6.52
N ALA A 211 15.04 -16.46 7.40
CA ALA A 211 15.10 -16.68 8.84
C ALA A 211 14.65 -18.10 9.24
N TYR A 212 13.56 -18.57 8.65
CA TYR A 212 13.02 -19.90 8.87
C TYR A 212 13.97 -21.01 8.35
N LEU A 213 14.42 -20.90 7.11
CA LEU A 213 15.30 -21.90 6.48
C LEU A 213 16.71 -21.92 7.09
N SER A 214 17.16 -20.80 7.64
CA SER A 214 18.41 -20.70 8.41
C SER A 214 18.27 -21.16 9.86
N LYS A 215 17.09 -21.66 10.27
CA LYS A 215 16.77 -22.09 11.63
C LYS A 215 16.95 -20.98 12.68
N LEU A 216 16.92 -19.71 12.27
CA LEU A 216 16.88 -18.58 13.20
C LEU A 216 15.50 -18.53 13.88
N ILE A 217 14.45 -18.83 13.12
CA ILE A 217 13.07 -19.03 13.60
C ILE A 217 12.73 -20.51 13.44
N GLU A 218 12.71 -21.26 14.56
CA GLU A 218 12.40 -22.69 14.54
C GLU A 218 10.88 -22.93 14.59
N PRO A 219 10.37 -23.98 13.91
CA PRO A 219 8.96 -24.37 14.01
C PRO A 219 8.51 -24.53 15.46
N ASN A 220 7.30 -24.06 15.78
CA ASN A 220 6.70 -24.12 17.13
C ASN A 220 7.44 -23.34 18.24
N SER A 221 8.50 -22.60 17.92
CA SER A 221 9.13 -21.70 18.89
C SER A 221 8.22 -20.51 19.23
N SER A 222 8.50 -19.82 20.35
CA SER A 222 7.75 -18.60 20.69
C SER A 222 7.87 -17.53 19.60
N VAL A 223 9.09 -17.31 19.09
CA VAL A 223 9.35 -16.35 18.00
C VAL A 223 8.58 -16.73 16.73
N PHE A 224 8.48 -18.01 16.38
CA PHE A 224 7.67 -18.46 15.25
C PHE A 224 6.21 -18.01 15.38
N ASN A 225 5.62 -18.21 16.57
CA ASN A 225 4.25 -17.81 16.89
C ASN A 225 4.06 -16.29 17.05
N ARG A 226 5.15 -15.52 17.07
CA ARG A 226 5.21 -14.06 17.22
C ARG A 226 6.02 -13.40 16.10
N SER A 227 6.02 -14.01 14.90
CA SER A 227 6.63 -13.46 13.70
C SER A 227 5.62 -13.41 12.55
N THR A 228 5.68 -12.37 11.73
CA THR A 228 4.82 -12.18 10.54
C THR A 228 5.52 -11.33 9.48
N THR A 229 4.90 -11.27 8.31
CA THR A 229 5.24 -10.37 7.20
C THR A 229 4.24 -9.22 7.06
N GLU A 230 4.72 -8.11 6.52
CA GLU A 230 3.98 -6.95 6.00
C GLU A 230 4.46 -6.74 4.55
N GLU A 231 3.60 -7.02 3.57
CA GLU A 231 4.03 -7.22 2.17
C GLU A 231 3.55 -6.11 1.22
N PHE A 232 3.08 -4.98 1.73
CA PHE A 232 2.51 -3.91 0.92
C PHE A 232 3.33 -2.63 0.91
N ALA A 233 4.27 -2.45 1.83
CA ALA A 233 5.07 -1.22 1.87
C ALA A 233 5.94 -1.03 0.62
N ARG A 234 5.89 0.18 0.06
CA ARG A 234 6.63 0.56 -1.16
C ARG A 234 7.77 1.53 -0.87
N ASP A 235 7.81 2.10 0.33
CA ASP A 235 8.90 2.94 0.81
C ASP A 235 9.08 2.80 2.32
N SER A 236 10.08 3.50 2.87
CA SER A 236 10.39 3.47 4.29
C SER A 236 9.31 4.10 5.19
N TYR A 237 8.48 5.01 4.67
CA TYR A 237 7.38 5.59 5.44
C TYR A 237 6.27 4.55 5.60
N GLU A 238 5.91 3.89 4.50
CA GLU A 238 4.97 2.77 4.49
C GLU A 238 5.49 1.58 5.28
N ASN A 239 6.80 1.28 5.25
CA ASN A 239 7.34 0.22 6.10
C ASN A 239 6.99 0.44 7.57
N LEU A 240 7.16 1.67 8.07
CA LEU A 240 6.80 2.01 9.45
C LEU A 240 5.29 1.96 9.67
N LEU A 241 4.52 2.69 8.85
CA LEU A 241 3.08 2.83 9.04
C LEU A 241 2.35 1.49 8.89
N PHE A 242 2.69 0.70 7.88
CA PHE A 242 2.04 -0.58 7.62
C PHE A 242 2.48 -1.66 8.60
N SER A 243 3.69 -1.61 9.14
CA SER A 243 4.07 -2.51 10.25
C SER A 243 3.24 -2.23 11.51
N ILE A 244 2.89 -0.97 11.78
CA ILE A 244 1.98 -0.60 12.88
C ILE A 244 0.56 -1.14 12.60
N CYS A 245 0.06 -1.01 11.37
CA CYS A 245 -1.24 -1.58 10.99
C CYS A 245 -1.24 -3.11 11.09
N ARG A 246 -0.16 -3.77 10.65
CA ARG A 246 -0.02 -5.22 10.72
C ARG A 246 0.06 -5.70 12.17
N PHE A 247 0.74 -4.95 13.04
CA PHE A 247 0.74 -5.20 14.48
C PHE A 247 -0.69 -5.14 15.04
N HIS A 248 -1.47 -4.12 14.67
CA HIS A 248 -2.86 -3.97 15.11
C HIS A 248 -3.73 -5.16 14.70
N GLU A 249 -3.55 -5.71 13.51
CA GLU A 249 -4.27 -6.92 13.08
C GLU A 249 -4.00 -8.15 13.98
N TYR A 250 -2.80 -8.27 14.53
CA TYR A 250 -2.43 -9.41 15.41
C TYR A 250 -2.86 -9.23 16.87
N THR A 251 -2.91 -8.00 17.35
CA THR A 251 -3.02 -7.71 18.78
C THR A 251 -4.31 -6.97 19.16
N SER A 252 -5.03 -6.45 18.17
CA SER A 252 -6.14 -5.50 18.33
C SER A 252 -5.76 -4.26 19.16
N ASN A 253 -4.47 -3.94 19.23
CA ASN A 253 -3.91 -2.80 19.95
C ASN A 253 -2.82 -2.15 19.08
N TYR A 254 -2.51 -0.89 19.34
CA TYR A 254 -1.35 -0.23 18.75
C TYR A 254 -0.12 -0.47 19.62
N PRO A 255 1.10 -0.56 19.04
CA PRO A 255 2.30 -0.85 19.81
C PRO A 255 2.57 0.28 20.82
N SER A 256 2.95 -0.08 22.04
CA SER A 256 3.43 0.86 23.06
C SER A 256 4.94 1.13 22.94
N LYS A 257 5.64 0.31 22.16
CA LYS A 257 7.06 0.45 21.83
C LYS A 257 7.29 -0.01 20.39
N ILE A 258 8.14 0.71 19.66
CA ILE A 258 8.61 0.31 18.32
C ILE A 258 10.14 0.23 18.34
N THR A 259 10.69 -0.91 17.93
CA THR A 259 12.10 -1.05 17.59
C THR A 259 12.23 -1.32 16.09
N VAL A 260 12.96 -0.48 15.37
CA VAL A 260 13.23 -0.66 13.94
C VAL A 260 14.65 -1.20 13.75
N VAL A 261 14.81 -2.20 12.90
CA VAL A 261 16.09 -2.75 12.45
C VAL A 261 16.26 -2.44 10.96
N GLY A 262 17.40 -1.85 10.59
CA GLY A 262 17.71 -1.54 9.20
C GLY A 262 19.10 -0.93 9.04
N PHE A 263 19.35 -0.27 7.92
CA PHE A 263 20.63 0.44 7.71
C PHE A 263 20.81 1.61 8.66
N GLU A 264 22.01 1.78 9.21
CA GLU A 264 22.34 2.86 10.15
C GLU A 264 22.30 4.22 9.44
N PHE A 265 22.76 4.31 8.19
CA PHE A 265 22.66 5.57 7.43
C PHE A 265 21.21 6.07 7.27
N LYS A 266 20.18 5.21 7.47
CA LYS A 266 18.75 5.59 7.41
C LYS A 266 18.15 6.01 8.76
N ARG A 267 18.88 5.86 9.88
CA ARG A 267 18.39 6.14 11.25
C ARG A 267 17.70 7.49 11.35
N GLU A 268 18.39 8.55 10.91
CA GLU A 268 17.92 9.92 11.02
C GLU A 268 16.57 10.12 10.34
N ARG A 269 16.36 9.49 9.18
CA ARG A 269 15.07 9.56 8.47
C ARG A 269 13.95 8.89 9.26
N PHE A 270 14.20 7.73 9.87
CA PHE A 270 13.18 7.05 10.66
C PHE A 270 12.87 7.82 11.97
N GLU A 271 13.88 8.20 12.72
CA GLU A 271 13.73 8.82 14.04
C GLU A 271 13.22 10.26 13.97
N THR A 272 13.71 11.07 13.02
CA THR A 272 13.42 12.51 12.98
C THR A 272 12.32 12.87 11.98
N VAL A 273 12.08 12.04 10.97
CA VAL A 273 11.11 12.34 9.91
C VAL A 273 9.91 11.41 9.97
N HIS A 274 10.07 10.10 9.69
CA HIS A 274 8.92 9.17 9.59
C HIS A 274 8.16 9.04 10.89
N ARG A 275 8.86 8.80 12.01
CA ARG A 275 8.26 8.75 13.35
C ARG A 275 7.55 10.07 13.68
N HIS A 276 8.18 11.20 13.35
CA HIS A 276 7.63 12.53 13.64
C HIS A 276 6.40 12.84 12.78
N ALA A 277 6.39 12.46 11.51
CA ALA A 277 5.26 12.60 10.58
C ALA A 277 4.00 11.89 11.09
N ILE A 278 4.18 10.73 11.72
CA ILE A 278 3.09 10.00 12.38
C ILE A 278 2.95 10.36 13.87
N ARG A 279 3.65 11.37 14.37
CA ARG A 279 3.65 11.82 15.78
C ARG A 279 3.82 10.69 16.80
N TYR A 280 4.58 9.65 16.47
CA TYR A 280 4.84 8.55 17.40
C TYR A 280 5.86 9.01 18.46
N PRO A 281 5.64 8.78 19.76
CA PRO A 281 6.51 9.28 20.83
C PRO A 281 7.96 8.80 20.71
N LEU A 282 8.91 9.71 20.94
CA LEU A 282 10.34 9.42 20.76
C LEU A 282 10.85 8.43 21.83
N GLU A 283 10.37 8.58 23.05
CA GLU A 283 10.71 7.74 24.21
C GLU A 283 10.24 6.29 24.07
N GLN A 284 9.33 6.02 23.14
CA GLN A 284 8.83 4.68 22.81
C GLN A 284 9.38 4.15 21.48
N PHE A 285 10.33 4.85 20.86
CA PHE A 285 10.87 4.52 19.55
C PHE A 285 12.38 4.26 19.66
N THR A 286 12.83 3.10 19.18
CA THR A 286 14.24 2.70 19.16
C THR A 286 14.64 2.30 17.75
N TYR A 287 15.85 2.66 17.33
CA TYR A 287 16.40 2.24 16.04
C TYR A 287 17.73 1.49 16.23
N ILE A 288 17.84 0.31 15.62
CA ILE A 288 19.03 -0.53 15.58
C ILE A 288 19.55 -0.50 14.15
N GLY A 289 20.62 0.26 13.93
CA GLY A 289 21.23 0.41 12.63
C GLY A 289 22.43 -0.50 12.44
N LEU A 290 22.50 -1.13 11.29
CA LEU A 290 23.57 -2.04 10.89
C LEU A 290 23.96 -1.72 9.44
N ASP A 291 25.21 -1.31 9.24
CA ASP A 291 25.77 -0.98 7.92
C ASP A 291 26.83 -1.99 7.51
N ASN A 292 27.11 -2.05 6.20
CA ASN A 292 28.29 -2.73 5.71
C ASN A 292 29.54 -1.91 6.06
N THR A 293 30.37 -2.41 6.97
CA THR A 293 31.64 -1.77 7.35
C THR A 293 32.82 -2.23 6.51
N ASP A 294 32.62 -3.24 5.66
CA ASP A 294 33.70 -3.85 4.88
C ASP A 294 34.11 -2.96 3.68
N ASP A 295 33.21 -2.06 3.22
CA ASP A 295 33.46 -1.06 2.18
C ASP A 295 33.10 0.37 2.66
N GLN A 296 34.12 1.10 3.13
CA GLN A 296 33.97 2.47 3.66
C GLN A 296 33.63 3.50 2.57
N GLU A 297 34.03 3.25 1.32
CA GLU A 297 33.75 4.18 0.23
C GLU A 297 32.28 4.08 -0.16
N GLN A 298 31.76 2.86 -0.34
CA GLN A 298 30.35 2.60 -0.57
C GLN A 298 29.50 3.19 0.57
N LEU A 299 29.90 2.97 1.82
CA LEU A 299 29.21 3.52 2.99
C LEU A 299 29.16 5.05 2.96
N THR A 300 30.26 5.71 2.59
CA THR A 300 30.31 7.18 2.44
C THR A 300 29.35 7.65 1.36
N ARG A 301 29.27 6.94 0.22
CA ARG A 301 28.31 7.25 -0.86
C ARG A 301 26.86 7.09 -0.38
N PHE A 302 26.53 6.05 0.39
CA PHE A 302 25.18 5.89 0.94
C PHE A 302 24.81 6.98 1.91
N ARG A 303 25.71 7.36 2.82
CA ARG A 303 25.45 8.47 3.76
C ARG A 303 25.20 9.78 3.03
N LYS A 304 26.02 10.09 2.02
CA LYS A 304 25.83 11.28 1.18
C LYS A 304 24.50 11.23 0.42
N GLY A 305 24.24 10.14 -0.30
CA GLY A 305 23.03 9.96 -1.11
C GLY A 305 21.75 9.92 -0.30
N GLU A 306 21.78 9.38 0.92
CA GLU A 306 20.65 9.44 1.85
C GLU A 306 20.40 10.88 2.30
N LYS A 307 21.44 11.61 2.74
CA LYS A 307 21.33 12.98 3.25
C LYS A 307 20.85 13.97 2.19
N GLU A 308 21.41 13.89 0.99
CA GLU A 308 21.09 14.78 -0.14
C GLU A 308 19.82 14.36 -0.89
N GLY A 309 19.47 13.08 -0.83
CA GLY A 309 18.29 12.52 -1.48
C GLY A 309 17.13 12.37 -0.51
N ALA A 310 16.82 11.12 -0.17
CA ALA A 310 15.54 10.79 0.43
C ALA A 310 15.33 11.38 1.84
N LEU A 311 16.38 11.62 2.65
CA LEU A 311 16.22 12.33 3.92
C LEU A 311 15.76 13.78 3.68
N ALA A 312 16.41 14.51 2.77
CA ALA A 312 16.02 15.88 2.43
C ALA A 312 14.61 15.95 1.83
N GLN A 313 14.27 15.01 0.94
CA GLN A 313 12.94 14.92 0.31
C GLN A 313 11.84 14.72 1.36
N PHE A 314 11.99 13.72 2.24
CA PHE A 314 11.00 13.48 3.28
C PHE A 314 10.96 14.59 4.35
N ARG A 315 12.05 15.35 4.57
CA ARG A 315 11.99 16.54 5.44
C ARG A 315 11.08 17.62 4.89
N ALA A 316 11.12 17.84 3.58
CA ALA A 316 10.26 18.80 2.91
C ALA A 316 8.82 18.26 2.75
N ASP A 317 8.67 16.94 2.63
CA ASP A 317 7.40 16.25 2.43
C ASP A 317 7.28 15.03 3.37
N PRO A 318 6.91 15.24 4.65
CA PRO A 318 6.98 14.21 5.70
C PRO A 318 6.14 12.95 5.44
N HIS A 319 5.12 13.07 4.59
CA HIS A 319 4.24 11.96 4.21
C HIS A 319 4.51 11.46 2.77
N GLY A 320 5.42 12.11 2.03
CA GLY A 320 5.74 11.78 0.64
C GLY A 320 4.53 11.93 -0.30
N CYS A 321 3.81 13.04 -0.18
CA CYS A 321 2.59 13.33 -0.93
C CYS A 321 2.82 13.98 -2.29
N VAL A 322 3.84 14.83 -2.44
CA VAL A 322 4.02 15.71 -3.61
C VAL A 322 5.41 15.74 -4.19
N ASP A 323 6.46 15.36 -3.45
CA ASP A 323 7.80 15.28 -4.04
C ASP A 323 7.77 14.34 -5.24
N ALA A 324 8.10 14.86 -6.42
CA ALA A 324 7.90 14.15 -7.68
C ALA A 324 8.68 12.83 -7.74
N GLN A 325 9.87 12.78 -7.13
CA GLN A 325 10.67 11.56 -7.11
C GLN A 325 10.12 10.54 -6.12
N LEU A 326 9.68 10.96 -4.92
CA LEU A 326 9.04 10.07 -3.95
C LEU A 326 7.76 9.47 -4.53
N VAL A 327 6.91 10.29 -5.15
CA VAL A 327 5.66 9.86 -5.77
C VAL A 327 5.92 8.91 -6.94
N SER A 328 6.88 9.22 -7.83
CA SER A 328 7.22 8.33 -8.96
C SER A 328 7.74 6.99 -8.46
N LYS A 329 8.71 7.00 -7.53
CA LYS A 329 9.27 5.78 -6.93
C LYS A 329 8.18 4.92 -6.28
N LYS A 330 7.28 5.53 -5.49
CA LYS A 330 6.17 4.81 -4.84
C LYS A 330 5.23 4.16 -5.87
N LYS A 331 4.95 4.85 -6.98
CA LYS A 331 4.12 4.31 -8.07
C LYS A 331 4.81 3.15 -8.81
N GLU A 332 6.09 3.30 -9.13
CA GLU A 332 6.89 2.28 -9.83
C GLU A 332 7.07 1.01 -9.00
N ARG A 333 7.13 1.15 -7.67
CA ARG A 333 7.25 0.06 -6.70
C ARG A 333 5.95 -0.68 -6.41
N ASN A 334 4.94 -0.56 -7.27
CA ASN A 334 3.77 -1.45 -7.27
C ASN A 334 3.54 -2.07 -8.67
N PRO A 335 4.52 -2.81 -9.22
CA PRO A 335 4.41 -3.40 -10.56
C PRO A 335 3.32 -4.49 -10.65
N PHE A 336 2.93 -5.10 -9.53
CA PHE A 336 1.92 -6.17 -9.47
C PHE A 336 0.52 -5.68 -9.08
N ARG A 337 0.36 -4.36 -8.89
CA ARG A 337 -0.93 -3.71 -8.58
C ARG A 337 -1.58 -4.27 -7.31
N THR A 338 -0.79 -4.57 -6.30
CA THR A 338 -1.26 -5.01 -4.99
C THR A 338 -1.84 -3.84 -4.19
N ARG A 339 -2.71 -4.14 -3.22
CA ARG A 339 -3.31 -3.16 -2.32
C ARG A 339 -3.47 -3.78 -0.93
N HIS A 340 -3.11 -3.01 0.10
CA HIS A 340 -3.27 -3.43 1.49
C HIS A 340 -4.73 -3.36 1.97
N GLY A 341 -5.07 -4.18 2.97
CA GLY A 341 -6.38 -4.18 3.64
C GLY A 341 -6.48 -3.21 4.83
N TYR A 342 -5.38 -2.55 5.23
CA TYR A 342 -5.29 -1.84 6.51
C TYR A 342 -6.32 -0.71 6.74
N GLU A 343 -6.88 -0.12 5.69
CA GLU A 343 -7.94 0.88 5.84
C GLU A 343 -9.23 0.34 6.49
N VAL A 344 -9.43 -0.98 6.39
CA VAL A 344 -10.55 -1.72 6.98
C VAL A 344 -10.19 -2.18 8.38
N THR A 345 -9.00 -2.76 8.57
CA THR A 345 -8.60 -3.40 9.84
C THR A 345 -8.00 -2.44 10.87
N ALA A 346 -7.43 -1.30 10.45
CA ALA A 346 -6.87 -0.24 11.31
C ALA A 346 -7.58 1.10 11.00
N HIS A 347 -8.89 1.13 11.19
CA HIS A 347 -9.76 2.23 10.79
C HIS A 347 -9.39 3.59 11.40
N GLU A 348 -8.82 3.61 12.61
CA GLU A 348 -8.33 4.80 13.29
C GLU A 348 -7.16 5.46 12.55
N LEU A 349 -6.40 4.69 11.76
CA LEU A 349 -5.32 5.19 10.91
C LEU A 349 -5.75 5.47 9.46
N ARG A 350 -7.01 5.24 9.10
CA ARG A 350 -7.52 5.44 7.74
C ARG A 350 -7.28 6.86 7.24
N GLY A 351 -7.51 7.86 8.09
CA GLY A 351 -7.27 9.26 7.75
C GLY A 351 -5.81 9.55 7.40
N LEU A 352 -4.88 8.99 8.20
CA LEU A 352 -3.44 9.11 7.99
C LEU A 352 -2.99 8.41 6.69
N MET A 353 -3.46 7.19 6.44
CA MET A 353 -3.13 6.44 5.21
C MET A 353 -3.63 7.15 3.94
N ARG A 354 -4.77 7.85 4.03
CA ARG A 354 -5.34 8.63 2.92
C ARG A 354 -4.83 10.06 2.86
N TRP A 355 -3.92 10.48 3.74
CA TRP A 355 -3.58 11.89 3.91
C TRP A 355 -3.17 12.55 2.59
N CYS A 356 -2.27 11.94 1.83
CA CYS A 356 -1.81 12.46 0.54
C CYS A 356 -2.89 12.55 -0.57
N THR A 357 -4.09 12.03 -0.34
CA THR A 357 -5.24 12.17 -1.26
C THR A 357 -6.18 13.31 -0.88
N ARG A 358 -5.93 13.96 0.26
CA ARG A 358 -6.73 15.07 0.77
C ARG A 358 -6.20 16.38 0.22
N SER A 359 -7.09 17.31 -0.11
CA SER A 359 -6.69 18.68 -0.50
C SER A 359 -5.89 19.37 0.59
N GLU A 360 -6.23 19.09 1.85
CA GLU A 360 -5.67 19.67 3.07
C GLU A 360 -4.26 19.17 3.36
N SER A 361 -3.77 18.15 2.65
CA SER A 361 -2.36 17.76 2.76
C SER A 361 -1.40 18.79 2.19
N LEU A 362 -1.94 19.83 1.52
CA LEU A 362 -1.21 20.94 0.96
C LEU A 362 -1.90 22.26 1.35
N GLU A 363 -1.11 23.17 1.90
CA GLU A 363 -1.53 24.56 2.13
C GLU A 363 -0.50 25.46 1.45
N ASP A 364 -0.95 26.34 0.54
CA ASP A 364 -0.09 27.19 -0.29
C ASP A 364 1.05 26.42 -0.99
N GLY A 365 0.76 25.20 -1.43
CA GLY A 365 1.72 24.31 -2.10
C GLY A 365 2.75 23.66 -1.16
N LYS A 366 2.62 23.82 0.16
CA LYS A 366 3.50 23.21 1.15
C LYS A 366 2.85 21.98 1.80
N PRO A 367 3.57 20.85 1.90
CA PRO A 367 3.09 19.66 2.61
C PRO A 367 2.75 19.95 4.07
N GLN A 368 1.58 19.48 4.48
CA GLN A 368 1.08 19.62 5.85
C GLN A 368 1.19 18.31 6.61
N PHE A 369 1.31 18.40 7.93
CA PHE A 369 1.20 17.24 8.80
C PHE A 369 -0.26 16.80 8.92
N TYR A 370 -0.48 15.49 9.01
CA TYR A 370 -1.82 14.95 9.27
C TYR A 370 -2.38 15.47 10.61
N PRO A 371 -3.52 16.18 10.63
CA PRO A 371 -4.02 16.85 11.84
C PRO A 371 -4.88 15.94 12.73
N GLY A 372 -5.46 14.86 12.17
CA GLY A 372 -6.44 14.04 12.88
C GLY A 372 -5.85 13.26 14.06
N THR A 373 -6.66 12.85 15.03
CA THR A 373 -6.19 12.10 16.20
C THR A 373 -5.51 10.79 15.80
N LEU A 374 -4.43 10.43 16.50
CA LEU A 374 -3.71 9.17 16.31
C LEU A 374 -3.79 8.32 17.58
N PRO A 375 -3.80 6.98 17.49
CA PRO A 375 -4.04 6.10 18.64
C PRO A 375 -3.04 6.24 19.80
N TRP A 376 -1.80 6.61 19.50
CA TRP A 376 -0.74 6.85 20.49
C TRP A 376 -0.62 8.32 20.91
N SER A 377 -1.36 9.22 20.28
CA SER A 377 -1.51 10.59 20.79
C SER A 377 -2.43 10.49 21.99
N LYS A 378 -1.87 10.42 23.20
CA LYS A 378 -2.66 10.54 24.44
C LYS A 378 -3.61 11.73 24.27
N ALA A 379 -4.85 11.58 24.72
CA ALA A 379 -5.72 12.72 25.00
C ALA A 379 -4.96 13.61 26.00
N LEU A 380 -4.31 14.65 25.50
CA LEU A 380 -3.74 15.72 26.30
C LEU A 380 -4.87 16.61 26.81
#